data_AF-I3XRX9-F1
#
_entry.id   AF-I3XRX9-F1
#
_cell.length_a   1.000
_cell.length_b   1.000
_cell.length_c   1.000
_cell.angle_alpha   90.00
_cell.angle_beta   90.00
_cell.angle_gamma   90.00
#
_symmetry.space_group_name_H-M   'P 1'
#
loop_
_entity.id
_entity.type
_entity.pdbx_description
1 polymer ?
#
loop_
_entity_poly.entity_id
_entity_poly.type
_entity_poly.pdbx_seq_one_letter_code
_entity_poly.pdbx_strand_id
1 'polypeptide(L)'
;MSSILLLLAIVPALVHLVNTGLTSTSIAMETRVAANHGLLYLVRSNEGYRVLIYIGKPPGKLYLYDSTGVRIDLLAKCGFTESRTCIYPELLVLKPPVYMYIDGVIIAGVVVSP
;
A
#
# COMPACT_ATOMS: atom_id res chain seq x y z
N MET A 1 67.28 12.58 -4.40
CA MET A 1 66.63 13.84 -3.99
C MET A 1 65.37 14.02 -4.82
N SER A 2 64.27 14.41 -4.15
CA SER A 2 62.95 14.83 -4.66
C SER A 2 62.06 13.79 -5.35
N SER A 3 60.75 13.72 -5.12
CA SER A 3 59.87 14.33 -4.11
C SER A 3 58.55 13.52 -4.14
N ILE A 4 58.24 12.79 -3.07
CA ILE A 4 56.91 12.18 -2.88
C ILE A 4 56.05 13.26 -2.23
N LEU A 5 55.19 13.90 -3.02
CA LEU A 5 54.21 14.88 -2.54
C LEU A 5 52.90 14.63 -3.27
N LEU A 6 52.06 13.73 -2.75
CA LEU A 6 50.63 13.64 -3.06
C LEU A 6 49.97 12.54 -2.22
N LEU A 7 49.89 12.70 -0.90
CA LEU A 7 49.15 11.76 -0.06
C LEU A 7 48.74 12.39 1.29
N LEU A 8 48.12 13.58 1.26
CA LEU A 8 47.64 14.22 2.50
C LEU A 8 46.33 15.04 2.32
N ALA A 9 45.62 14.86 1.21
CA ALA A 9 44.37 15.59 0.95
C ALA A 9 43.10 14.72 0.92
N ILE A 10 43.21 13.39 1.03
CA ILE A 10 42.05 12.49 0.86
C ILE A 10 41.38 12.16 2.21
N VAL A 11 42.08 12.34 3.34
CA VAL A 11 41.58 11.94 4.67
C VAL A 11 40.46 12.87 5.20
N PRO A 12 40.53 14.21 5.09
CA PRO A 12 39.49 15.09 5.65
C PRO A 12 38.14 14.96 4.94
N ALA A 13 38.16 14.66 3.63
CA ALA A 13 36.95 14.48 2.82
C ALA A 13 36.18 13.20 3.20
N LEU A 14 36.89 12.11 3.55
CA LEU A 14 36.28 10.87 4.02
C LEU A 14 35.65 11.03 5.41
N VAL A 15 36.28 11.77 6.31
CA VAL A 15 35.73 12.01 7.66
C VAL A 15 34.47 12.88 7.62
N HIS A 16 34.41 13.88 6.73
CA HIS A 16 33.20 14.67 6.54
C HIS A 16 32.05 13.88 5.90
N LEU A 17 32.33 12.94 4.98
CA LEU A 17 31.29 12.09 4.40
C LEU A 17 30.70 11.11 5.43
N VAL A 18 31.53 10.58 6.34
CA VAL A 18 31.06 9.68 7.40
C VAL A 18 30.25 10.45 8.45
N ASN A 19 30.68 11.65 8.86
CA ASN A 19 29.95 12.44 9.85
C ASN A 19 28.63 13.03 9.31
N THR A 20 28.56 13.45 8.04
CA THR A 20 27.28 13.91 7.45
C THR A 20 26.35 12.75 7.08
N GLY A 21 26.90 11.59 6.70
CA GLY A 21 26.12 10.39 6.41
C GLY A 21 25.51 9.73 7.66
N LEU A 22 26.15 9.85 8.82
CA LEU A 22 25.66 9.24 10.08
C LEU A 22 24.63 10.11 10.82
N THR A 23 24.54 11.41 10.54
CA THR A 23 23.55 12.31 11.17
C THR A 23 22.20 12.39 10.45
N SER A 24 22.05 11.83 9.24
CA SER A 24 20.76 11.78 8.52
C SER A 24 20.00 10.45 8.66
N THR A 25 20.56 9.46 9.34
CA THR A 25 19.89 8.17 9.62
C THR A 25 19.34 8.08 11.05
N SER A 26 18.98 9.22 11.64
CA SER A 26 17.98 9.29 12.71
C SER A 26 16.64 9.75 12.13
N ILE A 27 16.25 9.18 10.99
CA ILE A 27 14.84 9.13 10.62
C ILE A 27 14.35 7.83 11.22
N ALA A 28 13.46 8.00 12.20
CA ALA A 28 12.59 7.02 12.80
C ALA A 28 12.78 5.61 12.26
N MET A 29 13.18 4.72 13.16
CA MET A 29 12.90 3.30 13.07
C MET A 29 11.40 3.14 12.78
N GLU A 30 11.03 3.19 11.51
CA GLU A 30 9.76 2.70 11.01
C GLU A 30 9.81 1.24 11.37
N THR A 31 9.14 0.89 12.47
CA THR A 31 8.44 -0.37 12.55
C THR A 31 7.77 -0.54 11.19
N ARG A 32 8.40 -1.31 10.29
CA ARG A 32 7.77 -1.75 9.06
C ARG A 32 6.59 -2.60 9.50
N VAL A 33 5.48 -1.94 9.80
CA VAL A 33 4.19 -2.58 10.00
C VAL A 33 4.00 -3.35 8.71
N ALA A 34 4.08 -4.67 8.78
CA ALA A 34 3.94 -5.53 7.61
C ALA A 34 2.71 -5.03 6.82
N ALA A 35 2.93 -4.60 5.58
CA ALA A 35 1.89 -3.95 4.79
C ALA A 35 0.66 -4.87 4.73
N ASN A 36 -0.54 -4.29 4.82
CA ASN A 36 -1.74 -5.11 4.69
C ASN A 36 -1.80 -5.69 3.26
N HIS A 37 -2.45 -6.83 3.12
CA HIS A 37 -2.65 -7.47 1.82
C HIS A 37 -4.08 -7.92 1.72
N GLY A 38 -4.53 -8.16 0.49
CA GLY A 38 -5.91 -8.54 0.24
C GLY A 38 -6.15 -8.94 -1.20
N LEU A 39 -7.38 -9.34 -1.46
CA LEU A 39 -7.89 -9.65 -2.79
C LEU A 39 -9.23 -8.96 -2.97
N LEU A 40 -9.46 -8.46 -4.17
CA LEU A 40 -10.73 -7.86 -4.58
C LEU A 40 -11.21 -8.60 -5.82
N TYR A 41 -12.33 -9.32 -5.70
CA TYR A 41 -13.02 -9.94 -6.83
C TYR A 41 -14.32 -9.21 -7.10
N LEU A 42 -14.55 -8.93 -8.38
CA LEU A 42 -15.73 -8.24 -8.89
C LEU A 42 -16.44 -9.21 -9.85
N VAL A 43 -17.42 -9.93 -9.32
CA VAL A 43 -18.19 -10.88 -10.13
C VAL A 43 -19.27 -10.11 -10.87
N ARG A 44 -19.17 -10.06 -12.19
CA ARG A 44 -20.06 -9.28 -13.04
C ARG A 44 -21.43 -9.96 -13.20
N SER A 45 -22.49 -9.17 -13.06
CA SER A 45 -23.85 -9.54 -13.47
C SER A 45 -24.42 -8.48 -14.42
N ASN A 46 -25.62 -8.70 -14.93
CA ASN A 46 -26.33 -7.70 -15.75
C ASN A 46 -26.71 -6.43 -14.97
N GLU A 47 -26.76 -6.52 -13.64
CA GLU A 47 -27.23 -5.45 -12.76
C GLU A 47 -26.08 -4.71 -12.06
N GLY A 48 -24.85 -5.23 -12.12
CA GLY A 48 -23.68 -4.62 -11.49
C GLY A 48 -22.60 -5.64 -11.15
N TYR A 49 -21.85 -5.37 -10.07
CA TYR A 49 -20.83 -6.27 -9.54
C TYR A 49 -21.21 -6.76 -8.15
N ARG A 50 -21.10 -8.07 -7.94
CA ARG A 50 -21.01 -8.64 -6.59
C ARG A 50 -19.54 -8.58 -6.16
N VAL A 51 -19.30 -7.94 -5.02
CA VAL A 51 -17.94 -7.66 -4.54
C VAL A 51 -17.57 -8.64 -3.44
N LEU A 52 -16.48 -9.38 -3.66
CA LEU A 52 -15.90 -10.30 -2.67
C LEU A 52 -14.52 -9.80 -2.30
N ILE A 53 -14.26 -9.71 -1.00
CA ILE A 53 -13.05 -9.11 -0.46
C ILE A 53 -12.41 -10.10 0.50
N TYR A 54 -11.09 -10.22 0.41
CA TYR A 54 -10.24 -10.86 1.41
C TYR A 54 -9.21 -9.87 1.92
N ILE A 55 -8.93 -9.88 3.22
CA ILE A 55 -7.92 -9.02 3.87
C ILE A 55 -7.11 -9.86 4.86
N GLY A 56 -5.79 -9.74 4.81
CA GLY A 56 -4.88 -10.54 5.62
C GLY A 56 -4.95 -10.25 7.12
N LYS A 57 -5.16 -8.99 7.49
CA LYS A 57 -5.31 -8.52 8.88
C LYS A 57 -6.38 -7.43 8.97
N PRO A 58 -7.05 -7.24 10.13
CA PRO A 58 -8.04 -6.18 10.32
C PRO A 58 -7.50 -4.81 9.87
N PRO A 59 -8.16 -4.14 8.91
CA PRO A 59 -7.69 -2.86 8.42
C PRO A 59 -8.21 -1.71 9.29
N GLY A 60 -7.39 -0.66 9.45
CA GLY A 60 -7.83 0.59 10.06
C GLY A 60 -8.60 1.48 9.08
N LYS A 61 -8.31 1.35 7.78
CA LYS A 61 -8.99 2.03 6.68
C LYS A 61 -9.19 1.07 5.50
N LEU A 62 -10.42 0.98 5.00
CA LEU A 62 -10.76 0.16 3.84
C LEU A 62 -11.75 0.88 2.94
N TYR A 63 -11.34 1.15 1.70
CA TYR A 63 -12.17 1.84 0.73
C TYR A 63 -12.16 1.14 -0.62
N LEU A 64 -13.28 1.21 -1.33
CA LEU A 64 -13.39 0.88 -2.74
C LEU A 64 -13.41 2.16 -3.57
N TYR A 65 -12.64 2.19 -4.65
CA TYR A 65 -12.62 3.28 -5.62
C TYR A 65 -12.91 2.78 -7.02
N ASP A 66 -13.66 3.55 -7.80
CA ASP A 66 -13.87 3.31 -9.22
C ASP A 66 -13.19 4.39 -10.08
N SER A 67 -13.20 4.23 -11.41
CA SER A 67 -12.50 5.14 -12.32
C SER A 67 -13.09 6.55 -12.41
N THR A 68 -14.30 6.75 -11.89
CA THR A 68 -14.92 8.07 -11.77
C THR A 68 -14.66 8.75 -10.44
N GLY A 69 -13.93 8.10 -9.54
CA GLY A 69 -13.63 8.62 -8.21
C GLY A 69 -14.73 8.37 -7.18
N VAL A 70 -15.69 7.48 -7.47
CA VAL A 70 -16.62 7.00 -6.44
C VAL A 70 -15.81 6.37 -5.32
N ARG A 71 -16.09 6.74 -4.06
CA ARG A 71 -15.47 6.15 -2.87
C ARG A 71 -16.52 5.50 -1.98
N ILE A 72 -16.36 4.20 -1.71
CA ILE A 72 -17.24 3.45 -0.81
C ILE A 72 -16.43 3.01 0.41
N ASP A 73 -16.94 3.30 1.61
CA ASP A 73 -16.38 2.80 2.87
C ASP A 73 -16.84 1.36 3.09
N LEU A 74 -15.90 0.42 2.98
CA LEU A 74 -16.18 -1.00 3.10
C LEU A 74 -16.15 -1.47 4.56
N LEU A 75 -15.45 -0.77 5.46
CA LEU A 75 -15.39 -1.15 6.88
C LEU A 75 -16.77 -1.05 7.53
N ALA A 76 -17.51 0.01 7.20
CA ALA A 76 -18.86 0.26 7.74
C ALA A 76 -19.86 -0.86 7.42
N LYS A 77 -19.64 -1.61 6.34
CA LYS A 77 -20.54 -2.66 5.87
C LYS A 77 -20.02 -4.07 6.16
N CYS A 78 -18.71 -4.27 6.09
CA CYS A 78 -18.09 -5.59 6.18
C CYS A 78 -17.53 -5.94 7.56
N GLY A 79 -17.26 -4.98 8.45
CA GLY A 79 -16.84 -5.25 9.82
C GLY A 79 -15.70 -6.27 9.96
N PHE A 80 -14.53 -5.99 9.37
CA PHE A 80 -13.35 -6.89 9.33
C PHE A 80 -12.61 -7.01 10.69
N THR A 81 -13.33 -7.26 11.78
CA THR A 81 -12.75 -7.43 13.13
C THR A 81 -12.28 -8.86 13.37
N GLU A 82 -13.03 -9.86 12.90
CA GLU A 82 -12.76 -11.28 13.13
C GLU A 82 -12.68 -12.09 11.82
N SER A 83 -13.57 -11.81 10.87
CA SER A 83 -13.54 -12.42 9.54
C SER A 83 -12.55 -11.71 8.63
N ARG A 84 -11.71 -12.49 7.95
CA ARG A 84 -10.81 -12.00 6.89
C ARG A 84 -11.50 -11.83 5.55
N THR A 85 -12.70 -12.36 5.39
CA THR A 85 -13.48 -12.28 4.15
C THR A 85 -14.79 -11.53 4.37
N CYS A 86 -15.21 -10.81 3.34
CA CYS A 86 -16.53 -10.21 3.28
C CYS A 86 -17.09 -10.33 1.86
N ILE A 87 -18.40 -10.60 1.77
CA ILE A 87 -19.18 -10.38 0.56
C ILE A 87 -19.96 -9.10 0.81
N TYR A 88 -19.73 -8.08 -0.01
CA TYR A 88 -20.47 -6.83 0.12
C TYR A 88 -21.96 -7.11 -0.12
N PRO A 89 -22.87 -6.68 0.76
CA PRO A 89 -24.25 -7.16 0.77
C PRO A 89 -25.09 -6.69 -0.42
N GLU A 90 -24.73 -5.56 -1.03
CA GLU A 90 -25.48 -4.92 -2.10
C GLU A 90 -24.75 -5.10 -3.45
N LEU A 91 -25.49 -5.11 -4.55
CA LEU A 91 -24.88 -5.02 -5.88
C LEU A 91 -24.36 -3.60 -6.12
N LEU A 92 -23.13 -3.49 -6.60
CA LEU A 92 -22.50 -2.21 -6.86
C LEU A 92 -22.38 -1.94 -8.36
N VAL A 93 -22.92 -0.82 -8.81
CA VAL A 93 -22.73 -0.31 -10.18
C VAL A 93 -21.45 0.53 -10.19
N LEU A 94 -20.35 -0.10 -10.60
CA LEU A 94 -19.01 0.49 -10.57
C LEU A 94 -18.48 0.66 -11.99
N LYS A 95 -17.69 1.71 -12.24
CA LYS A 95 -16.96 1.89 -13.50
C LYS A 95 -15.52 1.39 -13.38
N PRO A 96 -15.12 0.34 -14.11
CA PRO A 96 -13.72 -0.10 -14.13
C PRO A 96 -12.74 0.96 -14.65
N PRO A 97 -11.44 0.88 -14.30
CA PRO A 97 -10.88 -0.02 -13.29
C PRO A 97 -11.36 0.31 -11.87
N VAL A 98 -11.44 -0.72 -11.03
CA VAL A 98 -11.85 -0.61 -9.63
C VAL A 98 -10.69 -1.04 -8.75
N TYR A 99 -10.44 -0.29 -7.68
CA TYR A 99 -9.34 -0.52 -6.75
C TYR A 99 -9.85 -0.58 -5.32
N MET A 100 -9.24 -1.42 -4.50
CA MET A 100 -9.40 -1.42 -3.06
C MET A 100 -8.17 -0.78 -2.42
N TYR A 101 -8.40 0.16 -1.50
CA TYR A 101 -7.37 0.76 -0.67
C TYR A 101 -7.44 0.16 0.74
N ILE A 102 -6.33 -0.39 1.23
CA ILE A 102 -6.20 -0.96 2.57
C ILE A 102 -5.00 -0.34 3.28
N ASP A 103 -5.21 0.51 4.27
CA ASP A 103 -4.13 1.07 5.12
C ASP A 103 -2.90 1.61 4.36
N GLY A 104 -3.09 2.21 3.18
CA GLY A 104 -1.97 2.72 2.35
C GLY A 104 -1.62 1.83 1.15
N VAL A 105 -2.18 0.63 1.05
CA VAL A 105 -1.92 -0.33 -0.03
C VAL A 105 -3.07 -0.32 -1.03
N ILE A 106 -2.74 -0.27 -2.33
CA ILE A 106 -3.71 -0.30 -3.43
C ILE A 106 -3.73 -1.70 -4.04
N ILE A 107 -4.93 -2.27 -4.17
CA ILE A 107 -5.16 -3.60 -4.75
C ILE A 107 -6.12 -3.45 -5.92
N ALA A 108 -5.67 -3.83 -7.11
CA ALA A 108 -6.53 -3.83 -8.30
C ALA A 108 -7.59 -4.93 -8.20
N GLY A 109 -8.83 -4.59 -8.56
CA GLY A 109 -9.92 -5.53 -8.63
C GLY A 109 -9.79 -6.47 -9.83
N VAL A 110 -9.95 -7.76 -9.58
CA VAL A 110 -10.05 -8.77 -10.63
C VAL A 110 -11.52 -8.89 -11.03
N VAL A 111 -11.83 -8.53 -12.27
CA VAL A 111 -13.18 -8.72 -12.83
C VAL A 111 -13.33 -10.16 -13.29
N VAL A 112 -14.32 -10.84 -12.74
CA VAL A 112 -14.68 -12.21 -13.14
C VAL A 112 -16.01 -12.14 -13.87
N SER A 113 -15.98 -12.45 -15.16
CA SER A 113 -17.20 -12.68 -15.94
C SER A 113 -17.64 -14.14 -15.75
N PRO A 114 -18.94 -14.41 -15.60
CA PRO A 114 -19.47 -15.78 -15.65
C PRO A 114 -19.22 -16.46 -17.00
#